data_AF-A0A517VDC5-F1
#
_entry.id   AF-A0A517VDC5-F1
#
_cell.length_a   1.000
_cell.length_b   1.000
_cell.length_c   1.000
_cell.angle_alpha   90.00
_cell.angle_beta   90.00
_cell.angle_gamma   90.00
#
_symmetry.space_group_name_H-M   'P 1'
#
loop_
_entity.id
_entity.type
_entity.pdbx_description
1 polymer ?
#
loop_
_entity_poly.entity_id
_entity_poly.type
_entity_poly.pdbx_seq_one_letter_code
_entity_poly.pdbx_strand_id
1 'polypeptide(L)'
;MNASTLINRGNTNKFQSGLASLLCLVLISQMSSGCSSSQDLAASQPAAQVEQAVAQLNESGAEIVLDEAGEVVAVKLPQKTSPEVIATLASLSKLKRVDASETDLQQTAFANLKSANPNVKIEFPL
;
A
#
# COMPACT_ATOMS: atom_id res chain seq x y z
N MET A 1 -60.12 23.79 9.10
CA MET A 1 -60.05 24.97 9.99
C MET A 1 -59.00 24.70 11.06
N ASN A 2 -58.14 25.70 11.23
CA ASN A 2 -57.11 25.95 12.26
C ASN A 2 -55.92 25.01 12.45
N ALA A 3 -54.77 25.60 12.14
CA ALA A 3 -53.44 25.32 12.61
C ALA A 3 -53.28 25.64 14.11
N SER A 4 -52.33 24.99 14.77
CA SER A 4 -51.37 25.67 15.64
C SER A 4 -50.13 24.80 15.91
N THR A 5 -49.00 25.46 15.69
CA THR A 5 -47.59 25.08 15.79
C THR A 5 -47.15 24.85 17.24
N LEU A 6 -46.14 24.01 17.47
CA LEU A 6 -45.07 24.31 18.43
C LEU A 6 -43.83 23.41 18.20
N ILE A 7 -42.80 24.04 17.63
CA ILE A 7 -41.44 23.54 17.52
C ILE A 7 -40.79 23.64 18.91
N ASN A 8 -40.31 22.53 19.48
CA ASN A 8 -39.46 22.56 20.66
C ASN A 8 -38.02 22.21 20.28
N ARG A 9 -37.18 23.24 20.38
CA ARG A 9 -35.72 23.25 20.20
C ARG A 9 -35.10 22.97 21.56
N GLY A 10 -34.55 21.76 21.75
CA GLY A 10 -33.94 21.33 23.02
C GLY A 10 -32.63 20.57 22.81
N ASN A 11 -31.57 21.32 22.50
CA ASN A 11 -30.18 20.89 22.55
C ASN A 11 -29.77 20.59 24.01
N THR A 12 -29.41 19.34 24.34
CA THR A 12 -28.57 19.05 25.51
C THR A 12 -27.60 17.91 25.22
N ASN A 13 -26.39 18.29 24.80
CA ASN A 13 -25.18 17.49 24.98
C ASN A 13 -24.99 17.19 26.47
N LYS A 14 -24.61 15.95 26.83
CA LYS A 14 -23.79 15.59 28.01
C LYS A 14 -23.61 14.07 28.12
N PHE A 15 -22.50 13.56 27.59
CA PHE A 15 -21.79 12.44 28.23
C PHE A 15 -20.35 12.89 28.43
N GLN A 16 -20.07 13.27 29.67
CA GLN A 16 -18.80 13.74 30.19
C GLN A 16 -18.37 12.72 31.24
N SER A 17 -17.34 11.94 30.94
CA SER A 17 -16.44 11.29 31.90
C SER A 17 -15.29 10.72 31.07
N GLY A 18 -14.04 11.18 31.13
CA GLY A 18 -13.36 11.89 32.20
C GLY A 18 -12.31 10.99 32.85
N LEU A 19 -11.29 10.56 32.09
CA LEU A 19 -9.98 10.22 32.65
C LEU A 19 -8.91 10.92 31.82
N ALA A 20 -8.40 11.99 32.40
CA ALA A 20 -7.21 12.70 31.98
C ALA A 20 -5.96 11.92 32.40
N SER A 21 -5.00 11.79 31.49
CA SER A 21 -3.57 11.75 31.81
C SER A 21 -2.84 12.06 30.50
N LEU A 22 -2.66 13.34 30.15
CA LEU A 22 -1.54 14.18 30.59
C LEU A 22 -0.19 13.63 30.08
N LEU A 23 0.13 13.91 28.82
CA LEU A 23 1.50 14.13 28.39
C LEU A 23 1.51 15.17 27.28
N CYS A 24 1.66 16.40 27.76
CA CYS A 24 2.02 17.58 27.02
C CYS A 24 3.43 17.38 26.45
N LEU A 25 3.61 17.49 25.12
CA LEU A 25 4.87 17.94 24.55
C LEU A 25 4.58 18.95 23.44
N VAL A 26 5.09 20.13 23.69
CA VAL A 26 4.83 21.41 23.05
C VAL A 26 5.51 21.47 21.68
N LEU A 27 4.78 22.06 20.74
CA LEU A 27 5.21 22.57 19.44
C LEU A 27 6.51 23.37 19.54
N ILE A 28 7.48 23.12 18.66
CA ILE A 28 8.40 24.18 18.23
C ILE A 28 8.52 24.14 16.70
N SER A 29 7.86 25.13 16.10
CA SER A 29 8.03 25.62 14.75
C SER A 29 9.51 25.95 14.49
N GLN A 30 10.09 25.46 13.39
CA GLN A 30 11.36 25.97 12.88
C GLN A 30 11.25 26.10 11.35
N MET A 31 11.14 27.34 10.87
CA MET A 31 11.36 27.68 9.47
C MET A 31 12.53 28.67 9.38
N SER A 32 13.44 28.34 8.47
CA SER A 32 14.45 29.16 7.78
C SER A 32 15.90 29.22 8.29
N SER A 33 16.77 28.91 7.31
CA SER A 33 18.14 29.37 7.04
C SER A 33 19.27 28.99 8.01
N GLY A 34 19.98 27.93 7.64
CA GLY A 34 21.34 27.63 8.10
C GLY A 34 21.96 26.58 7.19
N CYS A 35 22.91 27.01 6.36
CA CYS A 35 23.63 26.22 5.36
C CYS A 35 24.44 25.06 5.99
N SER A 36 24.67 24.02 5.17
CA SER A 36 25.56 22.86 5.40
C SER A 36 25.04 21.76 6.33
N SER A 37 24.22 20.89 5.76
CA SER A 37 24.41 19.45 5.98
C SER A 37 23.88 18.70 4.78
N SER A 38 24.72 17.86 4.20
CA SER A 38 24.47 17.07 3.00
C SER A 38 23.11 16.38 3.05
N GLN A 39 22.21 16.77 2.15
CA GLN A 39 21.06 15.93 1.79
C GLN A 39 21.61 14.71 1.04
N ASP A 40 22.01 13.69 1.80
CA ASP A 40 22.07 12.34 1.29
C ASP A 40 20.64 11.78 1.27
N LEU A 41 19.81 12.34 0.39
CA LEU A 41 18.48 11.84 0.07
C LEU A 41 18.53 10.88 -1.13
N ALA A 42 19.68 10.22 -1.31
CA ALA A 42 20.00 9.41 -2.50
C ALA A 42 20.24 7.92 -2.20
N ALA A 43 20.18 7.48 -0.93
CA ALA A 43 20.54 6.10 -0.57
C ALA A 43 19.36 5.16 -0.20
N SER A 44 18.15 5.66 0.07
CA SER A 44 17.06 4.82 0.62
C SER A 44 16.00 4.34 -0.39
N GLN A 45 16.18 4.61 -1.68
CA GLN A 45 15.11 4.42 -2.68
C GLN A 45 14.71 2.96 -3.00
N PRO A 46 15.59 1.94 -2.97
CA PRO A 46 15.18 0.58 -3.35
C PRO A 46 14.24 -0.05 -2.32
N ALA A 47 14.58 0.05 -1.03
CA ALA A 47 13.84 -0.62 0.05
C ALA A 47 12.41 -0.08 0.20
N ALA A 48 12.23 1.24 0.16
CA ALA A 48 10.90 1.85 0.30
C ALA A 48 9.94 1.48 -0.87
N GLN A 49 10.48 1.30 -2.07
CA GLN A 49 9.70 0.86 -3.23
C GLN A 49 9.30 -0.61 -3.13
N VAL A 50 10.19 -1.47 -2.62
CA VAL A 50 9.89 -2.89 -2.37
C VAL A 50 8.85 -3.02 -1.25
N GLU A 51 8.96 -2.26 -0.17
CA GLU A 51 7.98 -2.23 0.92
C GLU A 51 6.58 -1.82 0.43
N GLN A 52 6.50 -0.78 -0.41
CA GLN A 52 5.24 -0.35 -1.02
C GLN A 52 4.64 -1.43 -1.93
N ALA A 53 5.47 -2.08 -2.74
CA ALA A 53 5.04 -3.17 -3.62
C ALA A 53 4.53 -4.36 -2.81
N VAL A 54 5.22 -4.73 -1.73
CA VAL A 54 4.81 -5.80 -0.81
C VAL A 54 3.48 -5.47 -0.13
N ALA A 55 3.26 -4.22 0.28
CA ALA A 55 1.98 -3.79 0.87
C ALA A 55 0.82 -3.99 -0.12
N GLN A 56 0.96 -3.49 -1.35
CA GLN A 56 -0.09 -3.64 -2.38
C GLN A 56 -0.36 -5.11 -2.74
N LEU A 57 0.70 -5.93 -2.79
CA LEU A 57 0.56 -7.37 -3.04
C LEU A 57 -0.19 -8.06 -1.90
N ASN A 58 0.14 -7.76 -0.65
CA ASN A 58 -0.57 -8.30 0.51
C ASN A 58 -2.04 -7.85 0.54
N GLU A 59 -2.32 -6.58 0.23
CA GLU A 59 -3.69 -6.05 0.13
C GLU A 59 -4.51 -6.76 -0.95
N SER A 60 -3.86 -7.19 -2.03
CA SER A 60 -4.51 -7.96 -3.09
C SER A 60 -4.80 -9.42 -2.69
N GLY A 61 -4.21 -9.90 -1.59
CA GLY A 61 -4.28 -11.30 -1.16
C GLY A 61 -3.24 -12.20 -1.85
N ALA A 62 -2.20 -11.61 -2.43
CA ALA A 62 -1.10 -12.37 -3.03
C ALA A 62 -0.17 -12.94 -1.96
N GLU A 63 0.29 -14.17 -2.18
CA GLU A 63 1.30 -14.79 -1.31
C GLU A 63 2.70 -14.43 -1.84
N ILE A 64 3.57 -13.91 -0.98
CA ILE A 64 4.86 -13.34 -1.37
C ILE A 64 5.99 -14.15 -0.75
N VAL A 65 6.99 -14.49 -1.55
CA VAL A 65 8.24 -15.11 -1.09
C VAL A 65 9.37 -14.10 -1.25
N LEU A 66 10.04 -13.81 -0.13
CA LEU A 66 11.22 -12.94 -0.07
C LEU A 66 12.51 -13.76 -0.03
N ASP A 67 13.61 -13.19 -0.52
CA ASP A 67 14.94 -13.74 -0.30
C ASP A 67 15.58 -13.26 1.02
N GLU A 68 16.83 -13.66 1.27
CA GLU A 68 17.58 -13.29 2.48
C GLU A 68 17.85 -11.78 2.60
N ALA A 69 17.75 -11.03 1.49
CA ALA A 69 17.89 -9.57 1.47
C ALA A 69 16.54 -8.84 1.63
N GLY A 70 15.43 -9.58 1.74
CA GLY A 70 14.08 -9.01 1.83
C GLY A 70 13.48 -8.61 0.48
N GLU A 71 14.07 -9.06 -0.64
CA GLU A 71 13.58 -8.76 -1.98
C GLU A 71 12.53 -9.79 -2.43
N VAL A 72 11.53 -9.35 -3.19
CA VAL A 72 10.47 -10.24 -3.69
C VAL A 72 11.00 -11.10 -4.84
N VAL A 73 11.05 -12.42 -4.63
CA VAL A 73 11.55 -13.40 -5.62
C VAL A 73 10.47 -14.28 -6.22
N ALA A 74 9.35 -14.49 -5.51
CA ALA A 74 8.19 -15.16 -6.07
C ALA A 74 6.88 -14.59 -5.51
N VAL A 75 5.84 -14.62 -6.35
CA VAL A 75 4.48 -14.21 -5.96
C VAL A 75 3.48 -15.23 -6.48
N LYS A 76 2.52 -15.61 -5.63
CA LYS A 76 1.34 -16.35 -6.03
C LYS A 76 0.14 -15.42 -6.02
N LEU A 77 -0.52 -15.31 -7.16
CA LEU A 77 -1.62 -14.40 -7.38
C LEU A 77 -2.95 -15.07 -7.04
N PRO A 78 -3.84 -14.40 -6.30
CA PRO A 78 -5.16 -14.93 -6.00
C PRO A 78 -6.07 -14.86 -7.23
N GLN A 79 -7.19 -15.59 -7.18
CA GLN A 79 -8.13 -15.64 -8.29
C GLN A 79 -8.57 -14.25 -8.77
N LYS A 80 -8.92 -13.38 -7.83
CA LYS A 80 -9.32 -12.00 -8.08
C LYS A 80 -8.11 -11.07 -8.03
N THR A 81 -7.27 -11.14 -9.06
CA THR A 81 -6.15 -10.21 -9.24
C THR A 81 -6.53 -9.06 -10.17
N SER A 82 -6.22 -7.82 -9.78
CA SER A 82 -6.41 -6.64 -10.64
C SER A 82 -5.19 -6.40 -11.55
N PRO A 83 -5.35 -5.74 -12.71
CA PRO A 83 -4.22 -5.40 -13.58
C PRO A 83 -3.15 -4.52 -12.92
N GLU A 84 -3.53 -3.71 -11.93
CA GLU A 84 -2.59 -2.85 -11.19
C GLU A 84 -1.58 -3.67 -10.39
N VAL A 85 -2.01 -4.80 -9.82
CA VAL A 85 -1.12 -5.73 -9.12
C VAL A 85 -0.04 -6.27 -10.08
N ILE A 86 -0.42 -6.56 -11.33
CA ILE A 86 0.54 -7.01 -12.36
C ILE A 86 1.54 -5.89 -12.73
N ALA A 87 1.09 -4.63 -12.73
CA ALA A 87 1.99 -3.49 -12.94
C ALA A 87 2.99 -3.36 -11.78
N THR A 88 2.55 -3.58 -10.53
CA THR A 88 3.43 -3.61 -9.36
C THR A 88 4.45 -4.75 -9.45
N LEU A 89 4.09 -5.92 -9.98
CA LEU A 89 5.06 -6.99 -10.23
C LEU A 89 6.15 -6.60 -11.25
N ALA A 90 5.83 -5.73 -12.21
CA ALA A 90 6.78 -5.31 -13.24
C ALA A 90 7.91 -4.44 -12.68
N SER A 91 7.70 -3.74 -11.55
CA SER A 91 8.76 -2.96 -10.89
C SER A 91 9.71 -3.81 -10.04
N LEU A 92 9.37 -5.08 -9.77
CA LEU A 92 10.16 -5.99 -8.95
C LEU A 92 11.32 -6.61 -9.73
N SER A 93 12.48 -5.98 -9.67
CA SER A 93 13.67 -6.38 -10.45
C SER A 93 14.26 -7.76 -10.09
N LYS A 94 13.94 -8.29 -8.90
CA LYS A 94 14.42 -9.60 -8.41
C LYS A 94 13.41 -10.73 -8.59
N LEU A 95 12.24 -10.43 -9.15
CA LEU A 95 11.17 -11.41 -9.32
C LEU A 95 11.57 -12.51 -10.30
N LYS A 96 11.50 -13.76 -9.85
CA LYS A 96 11.88 -14.95 -10.64
C LYS A 96 10.69 -15.78 -11.07
N ARG A 97 9.63 -15.82 -10.25
CA ARG A 97 8.45 -16.65 -10.49
C ARG A 97 7.16 -15.91 -10.15
N VAL A 98 6.16 -16.07 -10.99
CA VAL A 98 4.77 -15.69 -10.71
C VAL A 98 3.92 -16.92 -10.93
N ASP A 99 3.25 -17.36 -9.87
CA ASP A 99 2.20 -18.36 -9.96
C ASP A 99 0.87 -17.63 -10.20
N ALA A 100 0.36 -17.73 -11.43
CA ALA A 100 -0.91 -17.19 -11.86
C ALA A 100 -1.94 -18.30 -12.15
N SER A 101 -1.70 -19.52 -11.64
CA SER A 101 -2.53 -20.70 -11.91
C SER A 101 -3.97 -20.58 -11.41
N GLU A 102 -4.20 -19.73 -10.41
CA GLU A 102 -5.53 -19.50 -9.85
C GLU A 102 -6.21 -18.25 -10.44
N THR A 103 -5.50 -17.41 -11.20
CA THR A 103 -6.03 -16.11 -11.65
C THR A 103 -7.02 -16.24 -12.80
N ASP A 104 -8.02 -15.36 -12.81
CA ASP A 104 -8.93 -15.21 -13.97
C ASP A 104 -8.32 -14.31 -15.09
N LEU A 105 -7.08 -13.84 -14.92
CA LEU A 105 -6.43 -12.94 -15.88
C LEU A 105 -5.89 -13.71 -17.09
N GLN A 106 -6.09 -13.12 -18.27
CA GLN A 106 -5.53 -13.67 -19.51
C GLN A 106 -4.01 -13.46 -19.57
N GLN A 107 -3.31 -14.33 -20.31
CA GLN A 107 -1.86 -14.25 -20.48
C GLN A 107 -1.39 -12.89 -21.03
N THR A 108 -2.20 -12.21 -21.83
CA THR A 108 -1.93 -10.87 -22.36
C THR A 108 -1.79 -9.80 -21.28
N ALA A 109 -2.46 -9.96 -20.13
CA ALA A 109 -2.31 -9.05 -18.98
C ALA A 109 -0.87 -9.04 -18.43
N PHE A 110 -0.12 -10.12 -18.66
CA PHE A 110 1.25 -10.29 -18.18
C PHE A 110 2.32 -9.88 -19.21
N ALA A 111 1.93 -9.37 -20.38
CA ALA A 111 2.88 -8.99 -21.43
C ALA A 111 3.86 -7.91 -20.96
N ASN A 112 3.37 -6.92 -20.20
CA ASN A 112 4.20 -5.85 -19.64
C ASN A 112 5.18 -6.40 -18.59
N LEU A 113 4.70 -7.29 -17.72
CA LEU A 113 5.55 -7.97 -16.74
C LEU A 113 6.67 -8.75 -17.44
N LYS A 114 6.34 -9.50 -18.49
CA LYS A 114 7.32 -10.28 -19.24
C LYS A 114 8.31 -9.40 -20.00
N SER A 115 7.90 -8.21 -20.43
CA SER A 115 8.79 -7.24 -21.07
C SER A 115 9.76 -6.58 -20.07
N ALA A 116 9.28 -6.25 -18.87
CA ALA A 116 10.11 -5.68 -17.81
C ALA A 116 11.06 -6.72 -17.19
N ASN A 117 10.58 -7.96 -17.01
CA ASN A 117 11.30 -9.06 -16.39
C ASN A 117 11.32 -10.30 -17.32
N PRO A 118 12.13 -10.32 -18.40
CA PRO A 118 12.10 -11.38 -19.42
C PRO A 118 12.38 -12.77 -18.88
N ASN A 119 13.14 -12.87 -17.78
CA ASN A 119 13.51 -14.13 -17.15
C ASN A 119 12.46 -14.65 -16.15
N VAL A 120 11.40 -13.88 -15.85
CA VAL A 120 10.36 -14.33 -14.93
C VAL A 120 9.60 -15.52 -15.52
N LYS A 121 9.46 -16.58 -14.73
CA LYS A 121 8.60 -17.72 -15.09
C LYS A 121 7.19 -17.43 -14.62
N ILE A 122 6.21 -17.53 -15.52
CA ILE A 122 4.80 -17.33 -15.19
C ILE A 122 4.10 -18.67 -15.41
N GLU A 123 3.44 -19.16 -14.37
CA GLU A 123 2.63 -20.38 -14.43
C GLU A 123 1.17 -19.98 -14.60
N PHE A 124 0.52 -20.52 -15.63
CA PHE A 124 -0.87 -20.22 -15.97
C PHE A 124 -1.78 -21.40 -15.61
N PRO A 125 -3.10 -21.18 -15.51
CA PRO A 125 -4.06 -22.26 -15.35
C PRO A 125 -3.90 -23.27 -16.52
N LEU A 126 -4.00 -24.56 -16.22
CA LEU A 126 -3.94 -25.65 -17.20
C LEU A 126 -5.22 -25.74 -18.04
#